data_AF-A0A0E3YVZ0-F1
#
_entry.id   AF-A0A0E3YVZ0-F1
#
_cell.length_a   1.000
_cell.length_b   1.000
_cell.length_c   1.000
_cell.angle_alpha   90.00
_cell.angle_beta   90.00
_cell.angle_gamma   90.00
#
_symmetry.space_group_name_H-M   'P 1'
#
loop_
_entity.id
_entity.type
_entity.pdbx_description
1 polymer ?
#
loop_
_entity_poly.entity_id
_entity_poly.type
_entity_poly.pdbx_seq_one_letter_code
_entity_poly.pdbx_strand_id
1 'polypeptide(L)'
;MSNQEYYIRKLEENEARGPFNMEQLTSLAENGQVDDSTLYYDAAREEWSPVSNDKALFDTLFPAKKNLRVRSKENIPTLNTVSVDDRPITVGDMLAAADGRTEETKDHADPAIAQAQAAQIGLYSALACTVICGAAFTLPHIALVLSLDLGAMLNAPIVFLGILFLALGIILALGSTEAYPYVRFTAMLSLGFVGTLLYFDGHHFPVLSAASAAIGLYLSTILINIPGAMLAATLDLLGSVGLAVHYFNS
;
A
#
# COMPACT_ATOMS: atom_id res chain seq x y z
N MET A 1 -15.46 66.16 2.90
CA MET A 1 -15.13 66.19 1.47
C MET A 1 -16.42 65.86 0.73
N SER A 2 -16.82 66.72 -0.21
CA SER A 2 -18.13 66.73 -0.86
C SER A 2 -18.49 65.38 -1.49
N ASN A 3 -19.64 64.83 -1.11
CA ASN A 3 -20.27 63.66 -1.74
C ASN A 3 -20.71 64.08 -3.15
N GLN A 4 -19.79 64.05 -4.11
CA GLN A 4 -20.08 64.42 -5.48
C GLN A 4 -20.78 63.23 -6.15
N GLU A 5 -22.04 63.43 -6.49
CA GLU A 5 -22.88 62.44 -7.15
C GLU A 5 -22.77 62.59 -8.67
N TYR A 6 -22.57 61.48 -9.35
CA TYR A 6 -22.38 61.43 -10.79
C TYR A 6 -23.53 60.68 -11.46
N TYR A 7 -24.07 61.28 -12.51
CA TYR A 7 -25.00 60.63 -13.43
C TYR A 7 -24.24 60.30 -14.70
N ILE A 8 -24.36 59.06 -15.16
CA ILE A 8 -23.71 58.56 -16.36
C ILE A 8 -24.75 58.07 -17.37
N ARG A 9 -24.44 58.20 -18.65
CA ARG A 9 -25.20 57.58 -19.74
C ARG A 9 -24.23 57.04 -20.79
N LYS A 10 -24.62 55.94 -21.44
CA LYS A 10 -23.88 55.42 -22.59
C LYS A 10 -24.17 56.29 -23.81
N LEU A 11 -23.25 56.31 -24.77
CA LEU A 11 -23.42 57.10 -26.00
C LEU A 11 -24.67 56.67 -26.81
N GLU A 12 -25.05 55.40 -26.70
CA GLU A 12 -26.17 54.77 -27.41
C GLU A 12 -27.50 54.86 -26.63
N GLU A 13 -27.46 55.22 -25.35
CA GLU A 13 -28.63 55.21 -24.45
C GLU A 13 -28.97 56.64 -23.98
N ASN A 14 -30.22 57.06 -24.17
CA ASN A 14 -30.71 58.36 -23.69
C ASN A 14 -31.16 58.34 -22.22
N GLU A 15 -31.03 57.21 -21.54
CA GLU A 15 -31.44 57.05 -20.15
C GLU A 15 -30.25 57.33 -19.21
N ALA A 16 -30.43 58.29 -18.31
CA ALA A 16 -29.42 58.62 -17.31
C ALA A 16 -29.47 57.61 -16.15
N ARG A 17 -28.31 57.06 -15.80
CA ARG A 17 -28.13 56.13 -14.67
C ARG A 17 -27.39 56.86 -13.55
N GLY A 18 -27.93 56.79 -12.33
CA GLY A 18 -27.34 57.41 -11.15
C GLY A 18 -28.39 57.73 -10.07
N PRO A 19 -27.99 58.37 -8.97
CA PRO A 19 -26.65 58.91 -8.69
C PRO A 19 -25.63 57.83 -8.27
N PHE A 20 -24.40 57.92 -8.78
CA PHE A 20 -23.26 57.12 -8.33
C PHE A 20 -22.25 57.97 -7.58
N ASN A 21 -21.63 57.40 -6.55
CA ASN A 21 -20.44 58.00 -5.93
C ASN A 21 -19.16 57.60 -6.70
N MET A 22 -18.02 58.21 -6.35
CA MET A 22 -16.74 57.95 -7.04
C MET A 22 -16.32 56.47 -6.97
N GLU A 23 -16.50 55.81 -5.82
CA GLU A 23 -16.12 54.39 -5.63
C GLU A 23 -16.97 53.44 -6.48
N GLN A 24 -18.27 53.74 -6.61
CA GLN A 24 -19.20 53.01 -7.47
C GLN A 24 -18.86 53.22 -8.94
N LEU A 25 -18.48 54.43 -9.34
CA LEU A 25 -18.00 54.69 -10.70
C LEU A 25 -16.72 53.93 -11.03
N THR A 26 -15.74 53.88 -10.11
CA THR A 26 -14.51 53.09 -10.28
C THR A 26 -14.86 51.61 -10.45
N SER A 27 -15.77 51.08 -9.62
CA SER A 27 -16.22 49.69 -9.72
C SER A 27 -16.94 49.40 -11.06
N LEU A 28 -17.70 50.35 -11.60
CA LEU A 28 -18.36 50.22 -12.90
C LEU A 28 -17.35 50.28 -14.07
N ALA A 29 -16.30 51.09 -13.94
CA ALA A 29 -15.19 51.15 -14.90
C ALA A 29 -14.36 49.86 -14.91
N GLU A 30 -14.02 49.30 -13.74
CA GLU A 30 -13.30 48.01 -13.63
C GLU A 30 -14.09 46.83 -14.24
N ASN A 31 -15.42 46.87 -14.12
CA ASN A 31 -16.31 45.87 -14.70
C ASN A 31 -16.63 46.09 -16.19
N GLY A 32 -16.01 47.10 -16.84
CA GLY A 32 -16.22 47.40 -18.26
C GLY A 32 -17.62 47.90 -18.60
N GLN A 33 -18.34 48.47 -17.62
CA GLN A 33 -19.66 49.08 -17.86
C GLN A 33 -19.59 50.58 -18.15
N VAL A 34 -18.42 51.20 -17.88
CA VAL A 34 -18.07 52.58 -18.19
C VAL A 34 -16.81 52.54 -19.04
N ASP A 35 -16.91 53.03 -20.27
CA ASP A 35 -15.81 53.20 -21.22
C ASP A 35 -15.44 54.68 -21.39
N ASP A 36 -14.36 54.96 -22.12
CA ASP A 36 -13.83 56.31 -22.39
C ASP A 36 -14.87 57.27 -23.02
N SER A 37 -15.79 56.73 -23.83
CA SER A 37 -16.86 57.45 -24.49
C SER A 37 -18.13 57.61 -23.63
N THR A 38 -18.13 57.15 -22.38
CA THR A 38 -19.28 57.29 -21.48
C THR A 38 -19.46 58.76 -21.13
N LEU A 39 -20.69 59.25 -21.18
CA LEU A 39 -21.01 60.65 -20.88
C LEU A 39 -21.38 60.76 -19.40
N TYR A 40 -20.76 61.72 -18.70
CA TYR A 40 -21.18 62.11 -17.35
C TYR A 40 -21.83 63.50 -17.40
N TYR A 41 -22.75 63.76 -16.47
CA TYR A 41 -23.39 65.06 -16.35
C TYR A 41 -22.48 66.05 -15.59
N ASP A 42 -22.03 67.11 -16.25
CA ASP A 42 -21.26 68.20 -15.64
C ASP A 42 -22.22 69.24 -15.06
N ALA A 43 -22.43 69.20 -13.73
CA ALA A 43 -23.30 70.13 -13.03
C ALA A 43 -22.87 71.60 -13.10
N ALA A 44 -21.62 71.90 -13.46
CA ALA A 44 -21.13 73.28 -13.62
C ALA A 44 -21.45 73.86 -15.00
N ARG A 45 -21.66 73.00 -16.00
CA ARG A 45 -21.95 73.39 -17.40
C ARG A 45 -23.35 73.00 -17.87
N GLU A 46 -24.11 72.27 -17.05
CA GLU A 46 -25.42 71.70 -17.38
C GLU A 46 -25.41 70.87 -18.68
N GLU A 47 -24.27 70.25 -18.99
CA GLU A 47 -24.05 69.53 -20.25
C GLU A 47 -23.49 68.12 -20.00
N TRP A 48 -23.82 67.20 -20.90
CA TRP A 48 -23.26 65.84 -20.90
C TRP A 48 -21.90 65.85 -21.58
N SER A 49 -20.84 65.68 -20.81
CA SER A 49 -19.47 65.65 -21.31
C SER A 49 -18.91 64.21 -21.25
N PRO A 50 -18.12 63.77 -22.24
CA PRO A 50 -17.47 62.47 -22.16
C PRO A 50 -16.44 62.46 -21.02
N VAL A 51 -16.32 61.31 -20.34
CA VAL A 51 -15.36 61.10 -19.25
C VAL A 51 -13.92 61.36 -19.71
N SER A 52 -13.60 61.12 -20.99
CA SER A 52 -12.30 61.46 -21.59
C SER A 52 -11.93 62.95 -21.55
N ASN A 53 -12.93 63.84 -21.44
CA ASN A 53 -12.73 65.30 -21.50
C ASN A 53 -12.32 65.88 -20.14
N ASP A 54 -12.65 65.20 -19.04
CA ASP A 54 -12.19 65.54 -17.70
C ASP A 54 -11.01 64.66 -17.32
N LYS A 55 -9.80 65.23 -17.46
CA LYS A 55 -8.54 64.54 -17.16
C LYS A 55 -8.46 64.06 -15.71
N ALA A 56 -9.06 64.78 -14.76
CA ALA A 56 -9.03 64.39 -13.35
C ALA A 56 -9.92 63.18 -13.07
N LEU A 57 -11.11 63.12 -13.69
CA LEU A 57 -12.02 61.98 -13.60
C LEU A 57 -11.48 60.76 -14.35
N PHE A 58 -10.91 60.98 -15.54
CA PHE A 58 -10.32 59.94 -16.36
C PHE A 58 -9.11 59.27 -15.69
N ASP A 59 -8.16 60.04 -15.14
CA ASP A 59 -6.99 59.49 -14.45
C ASP A 59 -7.36 58.72 -13.18
N THR A 60 -8.49 59.04 -12.55
CA THR A 60 -9.03 58.34 -11.37
C THR A 60 -9.71 57.02 -11.73
N LEU A 61 -10.49 57.00 -12.83
CA LEU A 61 -11.23 55.82 -13.27
C LEU A 61 -10.36 54.84 -14.08
N PHE A 62 -9.38 55.35 -14.82
CA PHE A 62 -8.48 54.56 -15.67
C PHE A 62 -7.01 54.85 -15.36
N PRO A 63 -6.52 54.48 -14.15
CA PRO A 63 -5.11 54.66 -13.82
C PRO A 63 -4.23 53.92 -14.82
N ALA A 64 -3.25 54.62 -15.40
CA ALA A 64 -2.33 54.06 -16.40
C ALA A 64 -1.71 52.75 -15.88
N LYS A 65 -1.95 51.63 -16.58
CA LYS A 65 -1.48 50.28 -16.22
C LYS A 65 -0.01 50.29 -15.81
N LYS A 66 0.25 50.29 -14.51
CA LYS A 66 1.60 50.11 -13.97
C LYS A 66 2.01 48.68 -14.27
N ASN A 67 2.95 48.49 -15.20
CA ASN A 67 3.54 47.19 -15.49
C ASN A 67 4.10 46.58 -14.19
N LEU A 68 3.33 45.67 -13.58
CA LEU A 68 3.78 44.88 -12.46
C LEU A 68 4.81 43.88 -13.00
N ARG A 69 6.09 44.25 -12.94
CA ARG A 69 7.18 43.29 -13.12
C ARG A 69 7.15 42.35 -11.91
N VAL A 70 6.56 41.17 -12.11
CA VAL A 70 6.74 40.03 -11.21
C VAL A 70 8.25 39.81 -11.08
N ARG A 71 8.80 39.92 -9.87
CA ARG A 71 10.20 39.54 -9.61
C ARG A 71 10.32 38.06 -9.99
N SER A 72 11.27 37.74 -10.86
CA SER A 72 11.57 36.36 -11.23
C SER A 72 11.81 35.56 -9.95
N LYS A 73 10.94 34.57 -9.72
CA LYS A 73 11.17 33.50 -8.77
C LYS A 73 12.61 33.01 -8.98
N GLU A 74 13.42 33.01 -7.93
CA GLU A 74 14.74 32.38 -7.98
C GLU A 74 14.55 31.00 -8.61
N ASN A 75 15.20 30.81 -9.75
CA ASN A 75 15.10 29.57 -10.51
C ASN A 75 15.94 28.56 -9.73
N ILE A 76 15.34 27.90 -8.74
CA ILE A 76 15.98 26.81 -7.98
C ILE A 76 16.31 25.73 -9.02
N PRO A 77 17.59 25.48 -9.35
CA PRO A 77 18.00 24.66 -10.49
C PRO A 77 17.98 23.17 -10.13
N THR A 78 16.94 22.72 -9.42
CA THR A 78 16.82 21.33 -8.97
C THR A 78 15.45 20.72 -9.22
N LEU A 79 14.45 21.49 -9.69
CA LEU A 79 13.08 21.00 -9.79
C LEU A 79 12.65 20.44 -11.15
N ASN A 80 13.50 20.44 -12.18
CA ASN A 80 13.15 19.90 -13.51
C ASN A 80 14.39 19.70 -14.42
N THR A 81 15.51 19.24 -13.87
CA THR A 81 16.62 18.78 -14.73
C THR A 81 16.41 17.30 -15.00
N VAL A 82 15.81 16.97 -16.15
CA VAL A 82 15.85 15.60 -16.68
C VAL A 82 17.32 15.27 -16.85
N SER A 83 17.82 14.29 -16.09
CA SER A 83 19.20 13.89 -16.23
C SER A 83 19.34 13.16 -17.58
N VAL A 84 20.46 13.36 -18.26
CA VAL A 84 20.68 12.85 -19.64
C VAL A 84 20.67 11.31 -19.70
N ASP A 85 20.65 10.63 -18.54
CA ASP A 85 20.64 9.18 -18.37
C ASP A 85 19.25 8.61 -18.00
N ASP A 86 18.22 9.45 -17.88
CA ASP A 86 16.86 9.00 -17.54
C ASP A 86 16.22 8.33 -18.76
N ARG A 87 16.03 7.01 -18.64
CA ARG A 87 15.36 6.19 -19.64
C ARG A 87 13.91 6.70 -19.82
N PRO A 88 13.35 6.67 -21.04
CA PRO A 88 11.96 7.04 -21.27
C PRO A 88 11.04 6.21 -20.37
N ILE A 89 10.19 6.86 -19.59
CA ILE A 89 9.22 6.21 -18.69
C ILE A 89 8.28 5.36 -19.53
N THR A 90 8.32 4.04 -19.33
CA THR A 90 7.45 3.11 -20.04
C THR A 90 6.10 3.01 -19.33
N VAL A 91 5.07 2.52 -20.02
CA VAL A 91 3.77 2.23 -19.40
C VAL A 91 3.92 1.23 -18.24
N GLY A 92 4.90 0.32 -18.32
CA GLY A 92 5.23 -0.59 -17.22
C GLY A 92 5.69 0.16 -15.97
N ASP A 93 6.50 1.20 -16.13
CA ASP A 93 6.95 2.05 -15.01
C ASP A 93 5.80 2.89 -14.44
N MET A 94 4.87 3.34 -15.28
CA MET A 94 3.65 4.03 -14.85
C MET A 94 2.74 3.11 -14.02
N LEU A 95 2.57 1.86 -14.46
CA LEU A 95 1.80 0.85 -13.72
C LEU A 95 2.50 0.42 -12.43
N ALA A 96 3.83 0.24 -12.47
CA ALA A 96 4.62 -0.08 -11.28
C ALA A 96 4.57 1.05 -10.24
N ALA A 97 4.59 2.32 -10.67
CA ALA A 97 4.43 3.45 -9.77
C ALA A 97 3.03 3.50 -9.14
N ALA A 98 1.99 3.17 -9.92
CA ALA A 98 0.62 3.08 -9.41
C ALA A 98 0.44 1.94 -8.38
N ASP A 99 1.15 0.81 -8.59
CA ASP A 99 1.18 -0.33 -7.66
C ASP A 99 2.13 -0.13 -6.46
N GLY A 100 2.80 1.02 -6.33
CA GLY A 100 3.76 1.28 -5.25
C GLY A 100 5.09 0.52 -5.37
N ARG A 101 5.45 0.05 -6.57
CA ARG A 101 6.64 -0.79 -6.84
C ARG A 101 7.87 -0.02 -7.30
N THR A 102 7.82 1.32 -7.41
CA THR A 102 8.98 2.16 -7.73
C THR A 102 9.66 2.68 -6.47
N GLU A 103 10.95 3.06 -6.54
CA GLU A 103 11.67 3.56 -5.35
C GLU A 103 11.00 4.76 -4.67
N GLU A 104 10.32 5.59 -5.46
CA GLU A 104 9.57 6.77 -4.99
C GLU A 104 8.21 6.43 -4.37
N THR A 105 7.62 5.28 -4.68
CA THR A 105 6.24 4.91 -4.28
C THR A 105 6.15 3.69 -3.37
N LYS A 106 7.29 3.12 -2.95
CA LYS A 106 7.39 1.96 -2.03
C LYS A 106 6.61 2.13 -0.74
N ASP A 107 6.51 3.36 -0.23
CA ASP A 107 5.76 3.68 1.00
C ASP A 107 4.23 3.59 0.83
N HIS A 108 3.76 3.55 -0.42
CA HIS A 108 2.34 3.42 -0.77
C HIS A 108 1.96 2.02 -1.27
N ALA A 109 2.89 1.06 -1.24
CA ALA A 109 2.60 -0.33 -1.61
C ALA A 109 1.57 -0.96 -0.66
N ASP A 110 0.64 -1.73 -1.23
CA ASP A 110 -0.39 -2.41 -0.44
C ASP A 110 0.26 -3.48 0.48
N PRO A 111 0.14 -3.35 1.82
CA PRO A 111 0.68 -4.34 2.76
C PRO A 111 0.04 -5.73 2.60
N ALA A 112 -1.16 -5.83 2.01
CA ALA A 112 -1.82 -7.11 1.77
C ALA A 112 -1.04 -7.99 0.79
N ILE A 113 -0.30 -7.40 -0.16
CA ILE A 113 0.52 -8.15 -1.13
C ILE A 113 1.68 -8.85 -0.40
N ALA A 114 2.36 -8.13 0.49
CA ALA A 114 3.46 -8.69 1.27
C ALA A 114 2.96 -9.76 2.26
N GLN A 115 1.78 -9.56 2.86
CA GLN A 115 1.15 -10.56 3.72
C GLN A 115 0.75 -11.82 2.96
N ALA A 116 0.22 -11.68 1.74
CA ALA A 116 -0.12 -12.82 0.89
C ALA A 116 1.12 -13.65 0.51
N GLN A 117 2.21 -12.98 0.15
CA GLN A 117 3.49 -13.65 -0.12
C GLN A 117 4.05 -14.36 1.12
N ALA A 118 4.00 -13.72 2.29
CA ALA A 118 4.42 -14.34 3.56
C ALA A 118 3.58 -15.57 3.89
N ALA A 119 2.25 -15.49 3.70
CA ALA A 119 1.34 -16.60 3.91
C ALA A 119 1.60 -17.77 2.94
N GLN A 120 1.96 -17.48 1.68
CA GLN A 120 2.35 -18.53 0.72
C GLN A 120 3.64 -19.24 1.15
N ILE A 121 4.66 -18.51 1.61
CA ILE A 121 5.89 -19.09 2.14
C ILE A 121 5.57 -20.02 3.33
N GLY A 122 4.72 -19.55 4.25
CA GLY A 122 4.26 -20.33 5.40
C GLY A 122 3.52 -21.61 4.98
N LEU A 123 2.59 -21.50 4.03
CA LEU A 123 1.84 -22.63 3.48
C LEU A 123 2.75 -23.69 2.86
N TYR A 124 3.69 -23.28 1.99
CA TYR A 124 4.60 -24.22 1.34
C TYR A 124 5.57 -24.87 2.32
N SER A 125 6.03 -24.14 3.34
CA SER A 125 6.83 -24.73 4.41
C SER A 125 6.03 -25.78 5.18
N ALA A 126 4.82 -25.42 5.63
CA ALA A 126 3.97 -26.31 6.39
C ALA A 126 3.62 -27.58 5.59
N LEU A 127 3.36 -27.44 4.29
CA LEU A 127 3.15 -28.56 3.38
C LEU A 127 4.39 -29.45 3.32
N ALA A 128 5.57 -28.87 3.06
CA ALA A 128 6.80 -29.63 2.95
C ALA A 128 7.14 -30.36 4.26
N CYS A 129 7.06 -29.68 5.41
CA CYS A 129 7.30 -30.29 6.72
C CYS A 129 6.30 -31.41 7.00
N THR A 130 5.01 -31.20 6.73
CA THR A 130 4.02 -32.24 7.02
C THR A 130 4.21 -33.49 6.19
N VAL A 131 4.63 -33.34 4.93
CA VAL A 131 4.99 -34.47 4.07
C VAL A 131 6.28 -35.14 4.54
N ILE A 132 7.32 -34.38 4.88
CA ILE A 132 8.61 -34.93 5.34
C ILE A 132 8.43 -35.69 6.66
N CYS A 133 7.79 -35.09 7.66
CA CYS A 133 7.51 -35.73 8.95
C CYS A 133 6.57 -36.93 8.78
N GLY A 134 5.53 -36.80 7.96
CA GLY A 134 4.63 -37.91 7.63
C GLY A 134 5.36 -39.10 7.02
N ALA A 135 6.27 -38.84 6.07
CA ALA A 135 7.11 -39.86 5.45
C ALA A 135 8.10 -40.47 6.45
N ALA A 136 8.76 -39.65 7.28
CA ALA A 136 9.73 -40.10 8.28
C ALA A 136 9.11 -41.09 9.29
N PHE A 137 7.88 -40.84 9.72
CA PHE A 137 7.19 -41.71 10.68
C PHE A 137 6.60 -42.97 10.03
N THR A 138 6.15 -42.90 8.77
CA THR A 138 5.46 -44.01 8.10
C THR A 138 6.38 -44.94 7.33
N LEU A 139 7.37 -44.42 6.60
CA LEU A 139 8.17 -45.23 5.67
C LEU A 139 9.02 -46.31 6.34
N PRO A 140 9.68 -46.08 7.50
CA PRO A 140 10.38 -47.16 8.21
C PRO A 140 9.44 -48.30 8.63
N HIS A 141 8.15 -48.00 8.78
CA HIS A 141 7.11 -48.92 9.21
C HIS A 141 6.14 -49.31 8.08
N ILE A 142 6.53 -49.13 6.81
CA ILE A 142 5.60 -49.28 5.67
C ILE A 142 5.00 -50.69 5.58
N ALA A 143 5.75 -51.72 5.99
CA ALA A 143 5.26 -53.09 6.02
C ALA A 143 4.07 -53.27 6.98
N LEU A 144 4.06 -52.57 8.12
CA LEU A 144 2.94 -52.57 9.07
C LEU A 144 1.73 -51.83 8.53
N VAL A 145 1.94 -50.78 7.75
CA VAL A 145 0.84 -50.04 7.09
C VAL A 145 0.21 -50.89 6.00
N LEU A 146 1.03 -51.56 5.18
CA LEU A 146 0.58 -52.39 4.08
C LEU A 146 -0.08 -53.70 4.55
N SER A 147 0.28 -54.21 5.73
CA SER A 147 -0.36 -55.39 6.31
C SER A 147 -1.78 -55.11 6.82
N LEU A 148 -2.15 -53.83 7.01
CA LEU A 148 -3.45 -53.38 7.54
C LEU A 148 -3.84 -54.04 8.88
N ASP A 149 -2.85 -54.53 9.62
CA ASP A 149 -3.05 -55.14 10.93
C ASP A 149 -3.09 -54.06 12.01
N LEU A 150 -4.30 -53.64 12.37
CA LEU A 150 -4.52 -52.64 13.41
C LEU A 150 -3.94 -53.06 14.77
N GLY A 151 -3.90 -54.35 15.06
CA GLY A 151 -3.32 -54.87 16.30
C GLY A 151 -1.80 -54.68 16.33
N ALA A 152 -1.13 -54.97 15.22
CA ALA A 152 0.30 -54.75 15.09
C ALA A 152 0.68 -53.26 15.07
N MET A 153 -0.15 -52.42 14.42
CA MET A 153 0.07 -50.96 14.37
C MET A 153 -0.03 -50.28 15.74
N LEU A 154 -0.82 -50.82 16.68
CA LEU A 154 -0.88 -50.30 18.06
C LEU A 154 0.46 -50.39 18.80
N ASN A 155 1.35 -51.31 18.40
CA ASN A 155 2.69 -51.40 18.97
C ASN A 155 3.65 -50.34 18.42
N ALA A 156 3.27 -49.64 17.34
CA ALA A 156 4.04 -48.56 16.73
C ALA A 156 3.17 -47.30 16.61
N PRO A 157 2.84 -46.63 17.75
CA PRO A 157 1.91 -45.49 17.77
C PRO A 157 2.34 -44.32 16.89
N ILE A 158 3.65 -44.22 16.59
CA ILE A 158 4.21 -43.19 15.71
C ILE A 158 3.69 -43.28 14.27
N VAL A 159 3.28 -44.47 13.82
CA VAL A 159 2.73 -44.68 12.47
C VAL A 159 1.41 -43.92 12.29
N PHE A 160 0.55 -43.91 13.31
CA PHE A 160 -0.70 -43.13 13.27
C PHE A 160 -0.42 -41.63 13.17
N LEU A 161 0.60 -41.15 13.88
CA LEU A 161 1.03 -39.76 13.77
C LEU A 161 1.52 -39.45 12.35
N GLY A 162 2.32 -40.33 11.76
CA GLY A 162 2.78 -40.19 10.38
C GLY A 162 1.64 -40.14 9.35
N ILE A 163 0.64 -41.02 9.49
CA ILE A 163 -0.55 -41.03 8.62
C ILE A 163 -1.33 -39.71 8.78
N LEU A 164 -1.49 -39.22 10.02
CA LEU A 164 -2.15 -37.94 10.29
C LEU A 164 -1.41 -36.77 9.63
N PHE A 165 -0.08 -36.75 9.71
CA PHE A 165 0.76 -35.74 9.05
C PHE A 165 0.59 -35.77 7.52
N LEU A 166 0.58 -36.96 6.89
CA LEU A 166 0.34 -37.10 5.45
C LEU A 166 -1.08 -36.64 5.06
N ALA A 167 -2.09 -36.98 5.85
CA ALA A 167 -3.47 -36.54 5.62
C ALA A 167 -3.59 -35.00 5.68
N LEU A 168 -2.96 -34.36 6.67
CA LEU A 168 -2.91 -32.90 6.76
C LEU A 168 -2.11 -32.27 5.61
N GLY A 169 -1.01 -32.89 5.19
CA GLY A 169 -0.25 -32.46 4.02
C GLY A 169 -1.10 -32.46 2.74
N ILE A 170 -1.94 -33.47 2.53
CA ILE A 170 -2.88 -33.50 1.40
C ILE A 170 -3.90 -32.35 1.49
N ILE A 171 -4.46 -32.09 2.68
CA ILE A 171 -5.42 -31.01 2.88
C ILE A 171 -4.77 -29.63 2.65
N LEU A 172 -3.52 -29.45 3.10
CA LEU A 172 -2.74 -28.24 2.85
C LEU A 172 -2.41 -28.08 1.36
N ALA A 173 -2.12 -29.17 0.65
CA ALA A 173 -1.87 -29.13 -0.80
C ALA A 173 -3.12 -28.69 -1.59
N LEU A 174 -4.32 -28.96 -1.06
CA LEU A 174 -5.58 -28.44 -1.61
C LEU A 174 -5.80 -26.95 -1.31
N GLY A 175 -4.92 -26.31 -0.53
CA GLY A 175 -4.99 -24.89 -0.18
C GLY A 175 -5.97 -24.56 0.94
N SER A 176 -6.44 -25.55 1.71
CA SER A 176 -7.38 -25.32 2.81
C SER A 176 -6.66 -24.76 4.05
N THR A 177 -6.92 -23.50 4.36
CA THR A 177 -6.41 -22.84 5.57
C THR A 177 -7.17 -23.23 6.84
N GLU A 178 -8.36 -23.85 6.70
CA GLU A 178 -9.13 -24.41 7.82
C GLU A 178 -8.38 -25.56 8.52
N ALA A 179 -7.39 -26.16 7.85
CA ALA A 179 -6.54 -27.19 8.42
C ALA A 179 -5.52 -26.65 9.44
N TYR A 180 -5.26 -25.34 9.48
CA TYR A 180 -4.18 -24.76 10.29
C TYR A 180 -4.29 -25.06 11.80
N PRO A 181 -5.47 -25.01 12.45
CA PRO A 181 -5.59 -25.41 13.85
C PRO A 181 -5.16 -26.86 14.09
N TYR A 182 -5.47 -27.77 13.16
CA TYR A 182 -5.08 -29.17 13.25
C TYR A 182 -3.57 -29.35 13.02
N VAL A 183 -2.99 -28.63 12.06
CA VAL A 183 -1.53 -28.62 11.81
C VAL A 183 -0.77 -28.12 13.05
N ARG A 184 -1.25 -27.06 13.70
CA ARG A 184 -0.69 -26.54 14.95
C ARG A 184 -0.83 -27.55 16.10
N PHE A 185 -1.98 -28.20 16.20
CA PHE A 185 -2.19 -29.26 17.19
C PHE A 185 -1.22 -30.41 16.98
N THR A 186 -1.03 -30.88 15.74
CA THR A 186 -0.06 -31.95 15.43
C THR A 186 1.38 -31.54 15.66
N ALA A 187 1.72 -30.26 15.43
CA ALA A 187 3.05 -29.74 15.76
C ALA A 187 3.32 -29.82 17.27
N MET A 188 2.37 -29.38 18.09
CA MET A 188 2.47 -29.44 19.55
C MET A 188 2.44 -30.87 20.08
N LEU A 189 1.62 -31.74 19.47
CA LEU A 189 1.57 -33.16 19.77
C LEU A 189 2.91 -33.83 19.44
N SER A 190 3.53 -33.50 18.30
CA SER A 190 4.85 -34.02 17.91
C SER A 190 5.93 -33.55 18.89
N LEU A 191 5.94 -32.27 19.27
CA LEU A 191 6.85 -31.75 20.29
C LEU A 191 6.72 -32.51 21.61
N GLY A 192 5.48 -32.73 22.07
CA GLY A 192 5.21 -33.41 23.33
C GLY A 192 5.50 -34.91 23.25
N PHE A 193 4.81 -35.63 22.36
CA PHE A 193 4.88 -37.09 22.27
C PHE A 193 6.20 -37.58 21.68
N VAL A 194 6.55 -37.16 20.46
CA VAL A 194 7.78 -37.62 19.80
C VAL A 194 9.01 -37.06 20.51
N GLY A 195 8.96 -35.80 20.93
CA GLY A 195 10.05 -35.19 21.70
C GLY A 195 10.34 -35.90 23.02
N THR A 196 9.32 -36.32 23.77
CA THR A 196 9.54 -37.08 25.01
C THR A 196 10.01 -38.51 24.77
N LEU A 197 9.51 -39.20 23.74
CA LEU A 197 10.00 -40.53 23.37
C LEU A 197 11.51 -40.51 23.04
N LEU A 198 11.92 -39.60 22.16
CA LEU A 198 13.33 -39.45 21.78
C LEU A 198 14.22 -39.02 22.96
N TYR A 199 13.69 -38.23 23.88
CA TYR A 199 14.39 -37.82 25.09
C TYR A 199 14.65 -39.00 26.03
N PHE A 200 13.65 -39.87 26.23
CA PHE A 200 13.80 -41.06 27.07
C PHE A 200 14.70 -42.14 26.45
N ASP A 201 14.74 -42.23 25.12
CA ASP A 201 15.69 -43.09 24.41
C ASP A 201 17.14 -42.56 24.42
N GLY A 202 17.38 -41.37 24.98
CA GLY A 202 18.71 -40.77 25.10
C GLY A 202 19.21 -40.05 23.83
N HIS A 203 18.35 -39.87 22.83
CA HIS A 203 18.68 -39.25 21.55
C HIS A 203 18.45 -37.73 21.59
N HIS A 204 19.40 -36.98 22.16
CA HIS A 204 19.25 -35.52 22.33
C HIS A 204 19.24 -34.70 21.03
N PHE A 205 19.94 -35.14 19.98
CA PHE A 205 20.00 -34.42 18.70
C PHE A 205 18.66 -34.50 17.92
N PRO A 206 18.02 -35.68 17.79
CA PRO A 206 16.66 -35.79 17.27
C PRO A 206 15.61 -35.00 18.06
N VAL A 207 15.75 -34.86 19.38
CA VAL A 207 14.84 -34.03 20.20
C VAL A 207 14.89 -32.56 19.77
N LEU A 208 16.10 -32.01 19.56
CA LEU A 208 16.26 -30.64 19.06
C LEU A 208 15.65 -30.47 17.67
N SER A 209 15.82 -31.46 16.80
CA SER A 209 15.25 -31.45 15.45
C SER A 209 13.71 -31.54 15.47
N ALA A 210 13.15 -32.35 16.36
CA ALA A 210 11.70 -32.44 16.59
C ALA A 210 11.15 -31.10 17.12
N ALA A 211 11.88 -30.45 18.04
CA ALA A 211 11.48 -29.18 18.60
C ALA A 211 11.54 -28.04 17.58
N SER A 212 12.59 -27.97 16.76
CA SER A 212 12.68 -26.99 15.69
C SER A 212 11.59 -27.20 14.64
N ALA A 213 11.32 -28.45 14.23
CA ALA A 213 10.23 -28.76 13.30
C ALA A 213 8.88 -28.31 13.85
N ALA A 214 8.57 -28.63 15.11
CA ALA A 214 7.30 -28.26 15.72
C ALA A 214 7.12 -26.75 15.87
N ILE A 215 8.16 -26.04 16.34
CA ILE A 215 8.12 -24.58 16.50
C ILE A 215 8.04 -23.89 15.13
N GLY A 216 8.83 -24.35 14.16
CA GLY A 216 8.82 -23.85 12.79
C GLY A 216 7.45 -24.02 12.13
N LEU A 217 6.89 -25.24 12.19
CA LEU A 217 5.57 -25.54 11.67
C LEU A 217 4.48 -24.68 12.33
N TYR A 218 4.53 -24.53 13.66
CA TYR A 218 3.56 -23.68 14.37
C TYR A 218 3.65 -22.21 13.91
N LEU A 219 4.86 -21.64 13.85
CA LEU A 219 5.08 -20.26 13.44
C LEU A 219 4.75 -20.02 11.97
N SER A 220 5.00 -21.00 11.09
CA SER A 220 4.71 -20.91 9.65
C SER A 220 3.22 -20.66 9.36
N THR A 221 2.35 -21.09 10.27
CA THR A 221 0.89 -20.90 10.14
C THR A 221 0.38 -19.60 10.77
N ILE A 222 1.21 -18.81 11.45
CA ILE A 222 0.82 -17.60 12.20
C ILE A 222 1.49 -16.35 11.64
N LEU A 223 2.76 -16.42 11.28
CA LEU A 223 3.54 -15.26 10.88
C LEU A 223 3.15 -14.81 9.48
N ILE A 224 2.65 -13.57 9.39
CA ILE A 224 2.24 -12.91 8.14
C ILE A 224 3.24 -11.84 7.68
N ASN A 225 4.44 -11.82 8.24
CA ASN A 225 5.55 -10.97 7.81
C ASN A 225 6.60 -11.81 7.07
N ILE A 226 7.15 -11.28 5.97
CA ILE A 226 8.17 -11.98 5.17
C ILE A 226 9.37 -12.49 6.01
N PRO A 227 10.03 -11.67 6.85
CA PRO A 227 11.20 -12.15 7.60
C PRO A 227 10.82 -13.24 8.61
N GLY A 228 9.69 -13.10 9.29
CA GLY A 228 9.24 -14.12 10.25
C GLY A 228 8.80 -15.40 9.56
N ALA A 229 8.10 -15.32 8.42
CA ALA A 229 7.74 -16.48 7.61
C ALA A 229 8.97 -17.22 7.09
N MET A 230 10.01 -16.51 6.63
CA MET A 230 11.28 -17.12 6.22
C MET A 230 11.99 -17.81 7.39
N LEU A 231 12.10 -17.15 8.54
CA LEU A 231 12.71 -17.75 9.73
C LEU A 231 11.97 -19.01 10.17
N ALA A 232 10.63 -18.94 10.24
CA ALA A 232 9.80 -20.09 10.55
C ALA A 232 10.02 -21.23 9.55
N ALA A 233 10.04 -20.92 8.25
CA ALA A 233 10.24 -21.92 7.21
C ALA A 233 11.62 -22.59 7.28
N THR A 234 12.67 -21.83 7.55
CA THR A 234 14.02 -22.41 7.73
C THR A 234 14.08 -23.35 8.94
N LEU A 235 13.49 -22.93 10.07
CA LEU A 235 13.45 -23.74 11.28
C LEU A 235 12.66 -25.04 11.07
N ASP A 236 11.53 -24.91 10.38
CA ASP A 236 10.61 -26.00 10.03
C ASP A 236 11.26 -27.06 9.13
N LEU A 237 11.86 -26.63 8.03
CA LEU A 237 12.53 -27.52 7.07
C LEU A 237 13.79 -28.15 7.65
N LEU A 238 14.61 -27.39 8.39
CA LEU A 238 15.81 -27.96 9.02
C LEU A 238 15.44 -29.01 10.08
N GLY A 239 14.41 -28.73 10.89
CA GLY A 239 13.94 -29.68 11.89
C GLY A 239 13.36 -30.95 11.28
N SER A 240 12.46 -30.80 10.30
CA SER A 240 11.80 -31.94 9.65
C SER A 240 12.79 -32.82 8.90
N VAL A 241 13.77 -32.23 8.19
CA VAL A 241 14.84 -32.99 7.54
C VAL A 241 15.74 -33.68 8.57
N GLY A 242 16.15 -32.97 9.63
CA GLY A 242 16.98 -33.56 10.69
C GLY A 242 16.31 -34.76 11.36
N LEU A 243 15.00 -34.67 11.59
CA LEU A 243 14.20 -35.76 12.13
C LEU A 243 14.05 -36.91 11.13
N ALA A 244 13.81 -36.62 9.85
CA ALA A 244 13.74 -37.65 8.81
C ALA A 244 15.05 -38.44 8.67
N VAL A 245 16.20 -37.75 8.70
CA VAL A 245 17.53 -38.39 8.66
C VAL A 245 17.74 -39.34 9.84
N HIS A 246 17.22 -39.01 11.03
CA HIS A 246 17.29 -39.93 12.17
C HIS A 246 16.48 -41.20 11.90
N TYR A 247 15.21 -41.07 11.53
CA TYR A 247 14.32 -42.23 11.33
C TYR A 247 14.70 -43.11 10.14
N PHE A 248 15.35 -42.58 9.10
CA PHE A 248 15.82 -43.40 7.98
C PHE A 248 17.14 -44.14 8.27
N ASN A 249 17.92 -43.68 9.25
CA ASN A 249 19.19 -44.30 9.63
C ASN A 249 19.09 -45.16 10.91
N SER A 250 17.90 -45.21 11.52
CA SER A 250 17.60 -46.03 12.70
C SER A 250 17.07 -47.39 12.27
#